data_AF-A0A6C0LQT2-F1
#
_entry.id   AF-A0A6C0LQT2-F1
#
_cell.length_a   1.000
_cell.length_b   1.000
_cell.length_c   1.000
_cell.angle_alpha   90.00
_cell.angle_beta   90.00
_cell.angle_gamma   90.00
#
_symmetry.space_group_name_H-M   'P 1'
#
loop_
_entity.id
_entity.type
_entity.pdbx_description
1 polymer ?
#
loop_
_entity_poly.entity_id
_entity_poly.type
_entity_poly.pdbx_seq_one_letter_code
_entity_poly.pdbx_strand_id
1 'polypeptide(L)'
;MNAVEAIVGSALAVGLLDAGWLTLRYNYHNDLFYKIQKSEINPRLVPAILIYLLIPAAVFLYAVKDAQNTKDAALKGALIGFILYAFYDLTNFATLTNYTMEMTLTDIAWGTTVCTVGAVVGYKFYTR
;
A
#
# COMPACT_ATOMS: atom_id res chain seq x y z
N MET A 1 15.16 17.99 -10.17
CA MET A 1 14.23 17.13 -9.41
C MET A 1 14.80 15.72 -9.40
N ASN A 2 15.18 15.20 -8.23
CA ASN A 2 15.86 13.89 -8.12
C ASN A 2 14.81 12.77 -7.95
N ALA A 3 14.55 12.03 -9.03
CA ALA A 3 13.59 10.91 -9.03
C ALA A 3 13.93 9.83 -8.00
N VAL A 4 15.22 9.60 -7.75
CA VAL A 4 15.68 8.59 -6.78
C VAL A 4 15.25 8.99 -5.37
N GLU A 5 15.45 10.25 -4.97
CA GLU A 5 15.05 10.75 -3.66
C GLU A 5 13.53 10.70 -3.47
N ALA A 6 12.76 11.00 -4.51
CA ALA A 6 11.30 10.91 -4.48
C ALA A 6 10.83 9.46 -4.24
N ILE A 7 11.38 8.49 -4.99
CA ILE A 7 11.05 7.07 -4.85
C ILE A 7 11.45 6.56 -3.46
N VAL A 8 12.65 6.88 -2.99
CA VAL A 8 13.13 6.48 -1.66
C VAL A 8 12.27 7.11 -0.56
N GLY A 9 11.91 8.39 -0.70
CA GLY A 9 11.02 9.07 0.23
C GLY A 9 9.63 8.43 0.30
N SER A 10 9.04 8.09 -0.84
CA SER A 10 7.78 7.33 -0.89
C SER A 10 7.94 5.94 -0.28
N ALA A 11 9.01 5.21 -0.59
CA ALA A 11 9.24 3.86 -0.08
C ALA A 11 9.39 3.83 1.44
N LEU A 12 10.14 4.77 2.01
CA LEU A 12 10.29 4.90 3.46
C LEU A 12 8.96 5.24 4.13
N ALA A 13 8.21 6.19 3.58
CA ALA A 13 6.90 6.56 4.12
C ALA A 13 5.93 5.37 4.11
N VAL A 14 5.84 4.66 2.98
CA VAL A 14 4.98 3.49 2.83
C VAL A 14 5.41 2.38 3.78
N GLY A 15 6.68 1.97 3.73
CA GLY A 15 7.19 0.85 4.51
C GLY A 15 7.12 1.06 6.02
N LEU A 16 7.43 2.27 6.51
CA LEU A 16 7.37 2.56 7.95
C LEU A 16 5.94 2.59 8.49
N LEU A 17 5.01 3.19 7.75
CA LEU A 17 3.59 3.19 8.12
C LEU A 17 3.04 1.77 8.13
N ASP A 18 3.33 1.01 7.08
CA ASP A 18 2.79 -0.32 6.91
C ASP A 18 3.35 -1.33 7.92
N ALA A 19 4.64 -1.23 8.26
CA ALA A 19 5.22 -2.03 9.36
C ALA A 19 4.48 -1.79 10.69
N GLY A 20 4.10 -0.55 10.99
CA GLY A 20 3.27 -0.22 12.15
C GLY A 20 1.88 -0.87 12.07
N TRP A 21 1.22 -0.76 10.93
CA TRP A 21 -0.11 -1.35 10.70
C TRP A 21 -0.12 -2.86 10.83
N LEU A 22 0.82 -3.55 10.18
CA LEU A 22 0.96 -5.00 10.26
C LEU A 22 1.21 -5.47 11.70
N THR A 23 2.00 -4.72 12.46
CA THR A 23 2.24 -5.00 13.88
C THR A 23 0.96 -4.86 14.70
N LEU A 24 0.19 -3.77 14.49
CA LEU A 24 -1.06 -3.52 15.21
C LEU A 24 -2.15 -4.55 14.87
N ARG A 25 -2.17 -5.05 13.63
CA ARG A 25 -3.17 -6.00 13.14
C ARG A 25 -2.66 -7.45 13.09
N TYR A 26 -1.52 -7.75 13.70
CA TYR A 26 -0.87 -9.05 13.61
C TYR A 26 -1.80 -10.21 13.98
N ASN A 27 -2.47 -10.12 15.14
CA ASN A 27 -3.38 -11.17 15.60
C ASN A 27 -4.59 -11.33 14.67
N TYR A 28 -5.18 -10.21 14.23
CA TYR A 28 -6.31 -10.23 13.30
C TYR A 28 -5.96 -10.93 11.98
N HIS A 29 -4.83 -10.57 11.37
CA HIS A 29 -4.38 -11.16 10.11
C HIS A 29 -4.10 -12.65 10.29
N ASN A 30 -3.36 -13.05 11.33
CA ASN A 30 -3.07 -14.46 11.57
C ASN A 30 -4.34 -15.29 11.75
N ASP A 31 -5.29 -14.84 12.57
CA ASP A 31 -6.55 -15.55 12.79
C ASP A 31 -7.37 -15.66 11.50
N LEU A 32 -7.46 -14.58 10.73
CA LEU A 32 -8.19 -14.55 9.46
C LEU A 32 -7.58 -15.51 8.45
N PHE A 33 -6.27 -15.39 8.20
CA PHE A 33 -5.60 -16.22 7.20
C PHE A 33 -5.50 -17.67 7.65
N TYR A 34 -5.36 -17.97 8.94
CA TYR A 34 -5.45 -19.34 9.45
C TYR A 34 -6.82 -19.97 9.15
N LYS A 35 -7.93 -19.21 9.27
CA LYS A 35 -9.26 -19.70 8.89
C LYS A 35 -9.38 -20.02 7.40
N ILE A 36 -8.66 -19.29 6.55
CA ILE A 36 -8.63 -19.48 5.09
C ILE A 36 -7.73 -20.67 4.69
N GLN A 37 -6.46 -20.65 5.10
CA GLN A 37 -5.43 -21.57 4.59
C GLN A 37 -5.16 -22.78 5.51
N LYS A 38 -5.70 -22.80 6.73
CA LYS A 38 -5.49 -23.85 7.76
C LYS A 38 -4.03 -24.04 8.19
N SER A 39 -3.23 -22.99 8.07
CA SER A 39 -1.85 -22.94 8.56
C SER A 39 -1.49 -21.52 8.97
N GLU A 40 -0.41 -21.38 9.75
CA GLU A 40 0.19 -20.08 10.05
C GLU A 40 0.66 -19.37 8.77
N ILE A 41 0.70 -18.04 8.82
CA ILE A 41 1.21 -17.24 7.70
C ILE A 41 2.72 -17.48 7.60
N ASN A 42 3.15 -17.99 6.44
CA ASN A 42 4.56 -18.09 6.08
C ASN A 42 4.83 -17.23 4.83
N PRO A 43 5.28 -15.97 4.99
CA PRO A 43 5.45 -15.05 3.88
C PRO A 43 6.51 -15.55 2.89
N ARG A 44 6.14 -15.65 1.62
CA ARG A 44 7.12 -15.86 0.55
C ARG A 44 7.92 -14.57 0.37
N LEU A 45 9.22 -14.61 0.67
CA LEU A 45 10.05 -13.40 0.71
C LEU A 45 10.14 -12.68 -0.64
N VAL A 46 10.26 -13.41 -1.75
CA VAL A 46 10.40 -12.82 -3.09
C VAL A 46 9.20 -11.92 -3.45
N PRO A 47 7.94 -12.41 -3.44
CA PRO A 47 6.79 -11.54 -3.75
C PRO A 47 6.61 -10.41 -2.72
N ALA A 48 6.94 -10.65 -1.44
CA ALA A 48 6.90 -9.60 -0.43
C ALA A 48 7.88 -8.45 -0.74
N ILE A 49 9.12 -8.76 -1.08
CA ILE A 49 10.10 -7.74 -1.48
C ILE A 49 9.64 -7.00 -2.74
N LEU A 50 9.13 -7.73 -3.73
CA LEU A 50 8.67 -7.12 -4.98
C LEU A 50 7.54 -6.11 -4.75
N ILE A 51 6.56 -6.41 -3.89
CA ILE A 51 5.46 -5.46 -3.66
C ILE A 51 5.94 -4.18 -2.96
N TYR A 52 6.90 -4.29 -2.04
CA TYR A 52 7.53 -3.13 -1.38
C TYR A 52 8.43 -2.29 -2.32
N LEU A 53 8.80 -2.81 -3.49
CA LEU A 53 9.47 -2.05 -4.55
C LEU A 53 8.48 -1.46 -5.58
N LEU A 54 7.45 -2.25 -5.93
CA LEU A 54 6.48 -1.89 -6.97
C LEU A 54 5.53 -0.77 -6.52
N ILE A 55 5.06 -0.79 -5.27
CA ILE A 55 4.13 0.25 -4.76
C ILE A 55 4.79 1.63 -4.81
N PRO A 56 6.00 1.86 -4.25
CA PRO A 56 6.65 3.17 -4.32
C PRO A 56 6.98 3.60 -5.76
N ALA A 57 7.35 2.66 -6.63
CA ALA A 57 7.57 2.95 -8.04
C ALA A 57 6.27 3.41 -8.74
N ALA A 58 5.14 2.74 -8.49
CA ALA A 58 3.84 3.15 -9.02
C ALA A 58 3.41 4.51 -8.47
N VAL A 59 3.58 4.75 -7.17
CA VAL A 59 3.32 6.05 -6.54
C VAL A 59 4.15 7.14 -7.22
N PHE A 60 5.45 6.91 -7.46
CA PHE A 60 6.28 7.88 -8.14
C PHE A 60 5.78 8.17 -9.57
N LEU A 61 5.60 7.11 -10.37
CA LEU A 61 5.25 7.23 -11.79
C LEU A 61 3.88 7.86 -12.02
N TYR A 62 2.89 7.52 -11.20
CA TYR A 62 1.49 7.89 -11.43
C TYR A 62 0.97 8.99 -10.51
N ALA A 63 1.61 9.22 -9.37
CA ALA A 63 1.18 10.24 -8.41
C ALA A 63 2.16 11.39 -8.20
N VAL A 64 3.47 11.18 -8.38
CA VAL A 64 4.47 12.22 -8.07
C VAL A 64 5.01 12.93 -9.31
N LYS A 65 5.47 12.18 -10.31
CA LYS A 65 6.27 12.68 -11.44
C LYS A 65 5.65 13.88 -12.15
N ASP A 66 4.34 13.83 -12.39
CA ASP A 66 3.59 14.84 -13.15
C ASP A 66 2.58 15.60 -12.27
N ALA A 67 2.76 15.58 -10.95
CA ALA A 67 1.91 16.33 -10.03
C ALA A 67 2.20 17.84 -10.09
N GLN A 68 1.14 18.65 -10.09
CA GLN A 68 1.25 20.12 -10.18
C GLN A 68 1.49 20.78 -8.81
N ASN A 69 1.03 20.13 -7.75
CA ASN A 69 1.16 20.57 -6.36
C ASN A 69 0.94 19.39 -5.42
N THR A 70 1.17 19.60 -4.12
CA THR A 70 1.01 18.56 -3.10
C THR A 70 -0.40 17.97 -3.04
N LYS A 71 -1.45 18.78 -3.31
CA LYS A 71 -2.84 18.30 -3.30
C LYS A 71 -3.11 17.37 -4.48
N ASP A 72 -2.58 17.71 -5.66
CA ASP A 72 -2.66 16.85 -6.85
C ASP A 72 -1.92 15.52 -6.63
N ALA A 73 -0.70 15.57 -6.05
CA ALA A 73 0.04 14.36 -5.68
C ALA A 73 -0.73 13.48 -4.67
N ALA A 74 -1.33 14.09 -3.65
CA ALA A 74 -2.14 13.40 -2.67
C ALA A 74 -3.36 12.72 -3.31
N LEU A 75 -4.10 13.42 -4.18
CA LEU A 75 -5.29 12.88 -4.84
C LEU A 75 -4.94 11.71 -5.78
N LYS A 76 -3.87 11.85 -6.57
CA LYS A 76 -3.37 10.78 -7.44
C LYS A 76 -2.87 9.58 -6.62
N GLY A 77 -2.20 9.84 -5.49
CA GLY A 77 -1.76 8.82 -4.53
C GLY A 77 -2.92 8.04 -3.91
N ALA A 78 -3.98 8.76 -3.51
CA ALA A 78 -5.21 8.15 -3.01
C ALA A 78 -5.86 7.28 -4.09
N LEU A 79 -5.98 7.78 -5.32
CA LEU A 79 -6.60 7.05 -6.43
C LEU A 79 -5.85 5.76 -6.75
N ILE A 80 -4.53 5.80 -6.90
CA ILE A 80 -3.74 4.60 -7.21
C ILE A 80 -3.77 3.60 -6.04
N GLY A 81 -3.70 4.07 -4.79
CA GLY A 81 -3.83 3.23 -3.61
C GLY A 81 -5.20 2.54 -3.54
N PHE A 82 -6.27 3.30 -3.74
CA PHE A 82 -7.63 2.76 -3.79
C PHE A 82 -7.75 1.66 -4.85
N ILE A 83 -7.30 1.91 -6.07
CA ILE A 83 -7.42 0.94 -7.17
C ILE A 83 -6.63 -0.35 -6.87
N LEU A 84 -5.38 -0.23 -6.42
CA LEU A 84 -4.52 -1.39 -6.15
C LEU A 84 -5.10 -2.29 -5.06
N TYR A 85 -5.48 -1.68 -3.93
CA TYR A 85 -6.02 -2.44 -2.80
C TYR A 85 -7.44 -2.92 -3.09
N ALA A 86 -8.29 -2.12 -3.74
CA ALA A 86 -9.63 -2.59 -4.14
C ALA A 86 -9.54 -3.78 -5.10
N PHE A 87 -8.61 -3.77 -6.05
CA PHE A 87 -8.42 -4.91 -6.93
C PHE A 87 -8.02 -6.17 -6.17
N TYR A 88 -7.06 -6.07 -5.24
CA TYR A 88 -6.62 -7.19 -4.42
C TYR A 88 -7.74 -7.70 -3.50
N ASP A 89 -8.31 -6.81 -2.69
CA ASP A 89 -9.27 -7.17 -1.66
C ASP A 89 -10.62 -7.60 -2.21
N LEU A 90 -11.16 -6.94 -3.24
CA LEU A 90 -12.42 -7.35 -3.83
C LEU A 90 -12.28 -8.70 -4.56
N THR A 91 -11.13 -8.97 -5.19
CA THR A 91 -10.85 -10.27 -5.80
C THR A 91 -10.78 -11.36 -4.74
N ASN A 92 -10.09 -11.11 -3.62
CA ASN A 92 -10.01 -12.06 -2.51
C ASN A 92 -11.37 -12.27 -1.84
N PHE A 93 -12.14 -11.23 -1.61
CA PHE A 93 -13.48 -11.33 -1.06
C PHE A 93 -14.43 -12.13 -1.96
N ALA A 94 -14.27 -12.01 -3.28
CA ALA A 94 -15.04 -12.79 -4.25
C ALA A 94 -14.62 -14.27 -4.35
N THR A 95 -13.38 -14.61 -3.98
CA THR A 95 -12.80 -15.94 -4.27
C THR A 95 -12.49 -16.78 -3.04
N LEU A 96 -12.28 -16.18 -1.86
CA LEU A 96 -11.87 -16.86 -0.63
C LEU A 96 -13.03 -16.90 0.38
N THR A 97 -13.51 -18.11 0.70
CA THR A 97 -14.72 -18.35 1.51
C THR A 97 -14.73 -17.66 2.88
N ASN A 98 -13.58 -17.54 3.54
CA ASN A 98 -13.49 -16.95 4.90
C ASN A 98 -12.89 -15.54 4.89
N TYR A 99 -12.67 -14.92 3.74
CA TYR A 99 -12.22 -13.54 3.65
C TYR A 99 -13.37 -12.60 3.99
N THR A 100 -13.11 -11.58 4.81
CA THR A 100 -14.19 -10.75 5.39
C THR A 100 -14.34 -9.42 4.66
N MET A 101 -15.56 -8.90 4.66
CA MET A 101 -15.83 -7.52 4.22
C MET A 101 -15.09 -6.50 5.09
N GLU A 102 -14.92 -6.79 6.39
CA GLU A 102 -14.14 -5.94 7.29
C GLU A 102 -12.68 -5.82 6.84
N MET A 103 -12.02 -6.94 6.52
CA MET A 103 -10.66 -6.94 5.97
C MET A 103 -10.60 -6.11 4.69
N THR A 104 -11.53 -6.40 3.76
CA THR A 104 -11.64 -5.73 2.47
C THR A 104 -11.71 -4.22 2.61
N LEU A 105 -12.67 -3.70 3.38
CA LEU A 105 -12.88 -2.25 3.51
C LEU A 105 -11.74 -1.59 4.28
N THR A 106 -11.20 -2.27 5.29
CA THR A 106 -10.14 -1.68 6.10
C THR A 106 -8.82 -1.60 5.32
N ASP A 107 -8.48 -2.64 4.55
CA ASP A 107 -7.23 -2.67 3.79
C ASP A 107 -7.28 -1.72 2.58
N ILE A 108 -8.44 -1.57 1.93
CA ILE A 108 -8.66 -0.52 0.92
C ILE A 108 -8.46 0.87 1.51
N ALA A 109 -9.04 1.17 2.68
CA ALA A 109 -8.90 2.47 3.34
C ALA A 109 -7.44 2.73 3.77
N TRP A 110 -6.77 1.70 4.28
CA TRP A 110 -5.38 1.79 4.69
C TRP A 110 -4.44 1.99 3.50
N GLY A 111 -4.56 1.16 2.46
CA GLY A 111 -3.79 1.27 1.22
C GLY A 111 -3.96 2.62 0.52
N THR A 112 -5.19 3.15 0.49
CA THR A 112 -5.49 4.50 0.01
C THR A 112 -4.70 5.55 0.81
N THR A 113 -4.73 5.43 2.15
CA THR A 113 -4.06 6.37 3.06
C THR A 113 -2.54 6.31 2.91
N VAL A 114 -1.96 5.11 2.90
CA VAL A 114 -0.51 4.91 2.82
C VAL A 114 0.06 5.39 1.48
N CYS A 115 -0.60 5.09 0.37
CA CYS A 115 -0.20 5.61 -0.95
C CYS A 115 -0.36 7.14 -1.04
N THR A 116 -1.36 7.73 -0.40
CA THR A 116 -1.53 9.19 -0.29
C THR A 116 -0.34 9.82 0.43
N VAL A 117 0.02 9.30 1.61
CA VAL A 117 1.15 9.81 2.39
C VAL A 117 2.46 9.61 1.63
N GLY A 118 2.65 8.44 1.03
CA GLY A 118 3.80 8.13 0.17
C GLY A 118 3.96 9.12 -0.97
N ALA A 119 2.85 9.50 -1.64
CA ALA A 119 2.86 10.49 -2.72
C ALA A 119 3.22 11.89 -2.20
N VAL A 120 2.65 12.31 -1.07
CA VAL A 120 2.96 13.62 -0.46
C VAL A 120 4.43 13.72 -0.06
N VAL A 121 4.97 12.68 0.56
CA VAL A 121 6.39 12.64 0.96
C VAL A 121 7.28 12.63 -0.27
N GLY A 122 7.01 11.75 -1.23
CA GLY A 122 7.77 11.67 -2.49
C GLY A 122 7.76 12.98 -3.26
N TYR A 123 6.61 13.65 -3.36
CA TYR A 123 6.48 14.96 -4.02
C TYR A 123 7.34 16.03 -3.34
N LYS A 124 7.35 16.07 -1.99
CA LYS A 124 8.21 17.00 -1.25
C LYS A 124 9.70 16.78 -1.56
N PHE A 125 10.16 15.55 -1.71
CA PHE A 125 11.54 15.26 -2.11
C PHE A 125 11.81 15.53 -3.59
N TYR A 126 10.79 15.40 -4.45
CA TYR A 126 10.93 15.65 -5.87
C TYR A 126 11.07 17.14 -6.20
N THR A 127 10.30 18.01 -5.53
CA THR A 127 10.24 19.47 -5.77
C THR A 127 11.19 20.31 -4.90
N ARG A 128 11.85 19.69 -3.93
CA ARG A 128 13.00 20.32 -3.24
C ARG A 128 14.16 20.46 -4.21
#